data_AF-U6JY55-F1
#
_entry.id   AF-U6JY55-F1
#
_cell.length_a   1.000
_cell.length_b   1.000
_cell.length_c   1.000
_cell.angle_alpha   90.00
_cell.angle_beta   90.00
_cell.angle_gamma   90.00
#
_symmetry.space_group_name_H-M   'P 1'
#
loop_
_entity.id
_entity.type
_entity.pdbx_description
1 polymer ?
#
loop_
_entity_poly.entity_id
_entity_poly.type
_entity_poly.pdbx_seq_one_letter_code
_entity_poly.pdbx_strand_id
1 'polypeptide(L)'
;MSAANQGNAGGEPKDAGASPAGEGTGGPRPGAPRSSATLSGEDLSTAYNLGLRNNNELTQQLLLDQGWSREKIVAVFNRLNEARAGIIRKKGDSVCCVVRPANVIPALKQLDALDYKVYCAVELAGNTGVWTADIRKSTGLQTHIIQRGVRNLCENLQLIKPVKSIHVKNRKMYILAHIEPAKEIAGGSFYTNGEFNEQLVESAAIVQEESEQEQPGSSSLAATAGDAGGACFTDEDISQLVATLECEDKVARIRTGTETTFVWNQSENLRLLDSVPCIGCPLVEDCSANGKINPRECTYLSHWLGLDVDMEVQGEEEADA
;
A
#
# COMPACT_ATOMS: atom_id res chain seq x y z
N MET A 1 -65.73 19.20 -26.86
CA MET A 1 -66.33 20.25 -26.03
C MET A 1 -65.49 21.50 -26.22
N SER A 2 -66.03 22.43 -26.99
CA SER A 2 -65.41 23.68 -27.41
C SER A 2 -65.94 24.84 -26.57
N ALA A 3 -65.07 25.75 -26.14
CA ALA A 3 -65.30 27.19 -25.94
C ALA A 3 -63.93 27.82 -25.62
N ALA A 4 -63.35 28.72 -26.42
CA ALA A 4 -63.77 30.11 -26.72
C ALA A 4 -63.73 31.00 -25.45
N ASN A 5 -63.21 32.22 -25.41
CA ASN A 5 -62.53 33.13 -26.35
C ASN A 5 -62.22 34.44 -25.55
N GLN A 6 -61.33 35.29 -26.09
CA GLN A 6 -61.17 36.74 -25.83
C GLN A 6 -60.60 37.17 -24.45
N GLY A 7 -59.58 38.02 -24.31
CA GLY A 7 -59.01 39.03 -25.21
C GLY A 7 -59.45 40.43 -24.77
N ASN A 8 -58.51 41.29 -24.32
CA ASN A 8 -58.55 42.71 -24.67
C ASN A 8 -57.18 43.40 -24.44
N ALA A 9 -56.88 44.31 -25.36
CA ALA A 9 -55.67 45.11 -25.49
C ALA A 9 -55.86 46.52 -24.92
N GLY A 10 -54.75 47.25 -24.75
CA GLY A 10 -54.72 48.69 -25.01
C GLY A 10 -53.98 49.54 -23.96
N GLY A 11 -52.97 50.29 -24.42
CA GLY A 11 -52.71 51.65 -23.94
C GLY A 11 -51.30 51.97 -23.42
N GLU A 12 -50.39 52.28 -24.33
CA GLU A 12 -49.29 53.25 -24.14
C GLU A 12 -49.74 54.61 -24.74
N PRO A 13 -49.02 55.76 -24.64
CA PRO A 13 -47.86 56.15 -23.81
C PRO A 13 -47.88 57.63 -23.30
N LYS A 14 -46.74 58.05 -22.71
CA LYS A 14 -46.16 59.42 -22.55
C LYS A 14 -46.55 60.25 -21.33
N ASP A 15 -45.53 60.61 -20.54
CA ASP A 15 -45.28 62.01 -20.22
C ASP A 15 -43.78 62.28 -19.98
N ALA A 16 -43.33 63.41 -20.52
CA ALA A 16 -41.99 63.95 -20.43
C ALA A 16 -41.88 64.91 -19.24
N GLY A 17 -40.74 64.93 -18.56
CA GLY A 17 -40.43 65.88 -17.49
C GLY A 17 -38.93 66.07 -17.33
N ALA A 18 -38.50 67.32 -17.49
CA ALA A 18 -37.13 67.78 -17.68
C ALA A 18 -36.23 67.76 -16.42
N SER A 19 -34.91 67.79 -16.67
CA SER A 19 -33.80 68.06 -15.73
C SER A 19 -33.93 69.40 -14.99
N PRO A 20 -33.12 69.66 -13.92
CA PRO A 20 -31.79 70.22 -14.16
C PRO A 20 -30.67 69.70 -13.23
N ALA A 21 -29.45 70.04 -13.62
CA ALA A 21 -28.17 69.74 -12.98
C ALA A 21 -28.02 70.34 -11.57
N GLY A 22 -27.24 69.65 -10.74
CA GLY A 22 -26.69 70.15 -9.48
C GLY A 22 -25.35 69.47 -9.20
N GLU A 23 -24.27 70.20 -9.47
CA GLU A 23 -22.90 69.85 -9.06
C GLU A 23 -22.78 69.85 -7.53
N GLY A 24 -22.12 68.82 -7.00
CA GLY A 24 -21.81 68.68 -5.57
C GLY A 24 -20.59 67.80 -5.40
N THR A 25 -19.42 68.41 -5.43
CA THR A 25 -18.10 67.82 -5.26
C THR A 25 -17.88 67.35 -3.82
N GLY A 26 -18.00 66.04 -3.59
CA GLY A 26 -17.57 65.37 -2.36
C GLY A 26 -16.39 64.44 -2.65
N GLY A 27 -15.17 64.93 -2.46
CA GLY A 27 -13.95 64.17 -2.71
C GLY A 27 -13.84 62.89 -1.86
N PRO A 28 -13.23 61.81 -2.36
CA PRO A 28 -12.98 60.61 -1.57
C PRO A 28 -11.90 60.93 -0.52
N ARG A 29 -12.23 60.72 0.76
CA ARG A 29 -11.26 60.64 1.85
C ARG A 29 -10.15 59.63 1.47
N PRO A 30 -8.86 59.94 1.67
CA PRO A 30 -7.80 58.96 1.50
C PRO A 30 -7.93 57.92 2.62
N GLY A 31 -8.42 56.74 2.25
CA GLY A 31 -8.37 55.55 3.08
C GLY A 31 -6.91 55.16 3.33
N ALA A 32 -6.63 54.79 4.58
CA ALA A 32 -5.37 54.24 5.06
C ALA A 32 -4.75 53.21 4.09
N PRO A 33 -3.41 53.06 4.06
CA PRO A 33 -2.75 52.15 3.15
C PRO A 33 -3.14 50.72 3.52
N ARG A 34 -3.95 50.08 2.66
CA ARG A 34 -4.05 48.63 2.65
C ARG A 34 -2.71 48.14 2.13
N SER A 35 -1.87 47.63 3.02
CA SER A 35 -0.66 46.90 2.65
C SER A 35 -1.08 45.63 1.90
N SER A 36 -1.29 45.74 0.58
CA SER A 36 -1.19 44.57 -0.29
C SER A 36 0.24 44.09 -0.13
N ALA A 37 0.42 42.93 0.51
CA ALA A 37 1.72 42.29 0.60
C ALA A 37 2.20 42.00 -0.82
N THR A 38 3.00 42.92 -1.38
CA THR A 38 3.56 42.80 -2.72
C THR A 38 4.53 41.62 -2.69
N LEU A 39 4.08 40.46 -3.16
CA LEU A 39 4.93 39.29 -3.29
C LEU A 39 6.03 39.58 -4.30
N SER A 40 7.29 39.53 -3.87
CA SER A 40 8.42 39.63 -4.79
C SER A 40 8.68 38.27 -5.48
N GLY A 41 9.36 38.29 -6.62
CA GLY A 41 9.82 37.05 -7.26
C GLY A 41 10.82 36.26 -6.40
N GLU A 42 11.59 36.98 -5.58
CA GLU A 42 12.53 36.40 -4.60
C GLU A 42 11.79 35.67 -3.49
N ASP A 43 10.66 36.22 -3.01
CA ASP A 43 9.81 35.56 -2.02
C ASP A 43 9.32 34.20 -2.52
N LEU A 44 8.85 34.14 -3.77
CA LEU A 44 8.38 32.90 -4.37
C LEU A 44 9.52 31.87 -4.53
N SER A 45 10.70 32.33 -4.95
CA SER A 45 11.91 31.50 -5.04
C SER A 45 12.29 30.93 -3.68
N THR A 46 12.34 31.76 -2.64
CA THR A 46 12.71 31.34 -1.28
C THR A 46 11.71 30.33 -0.74
N ALA A 47 10.41 30.58 -0.90
CA ALA A 47 9.37 29.65 -0.45
C ALA A 47 9.42 28.31 -1.21
N TYR A 48 9.63 28.35 -2.53
CA TYR A 48 9.74 27.15 -3.35
C TYR A 48 10.96 26.29 -2.94
N ASN A 49 12.13 26.92 -2.77
CA ASN A 49 13.34 26.25 -2.32
C ASN A 49 13.20 25.70 -0.89
N LEU A 50 12.49 26.41 -0.02
CA LEU A 50 12.22 25.96 1.35
C LEU A 50 11.35 24.71 1.36
N GLY A 51 10.35 24.63 0.48
CA GLY A 51 9.54 23.42 0.31
C GLY A 51 10.36 22.23 -0.20
N LEU A 52 11.21 22.44 -1.21
CA LEU A 52 12.08 21.37 -1.74
C LEU A 52 13.03 20.79 -0.68
N ARG A 53 13.52 21.62 0.25
CA ARG A 53 14.38 21.17 1.35
C ARG A 53 13.64 20.36 2.42
N ASN A 54 12.33 20.53 2.55
CA ASN A 54 11.52 19.90 3.59
C ASN A 54 10.60 18.83 3.01
N ASN A 55 11.19 17.81 2.37
CA ASN A 55 10.44 16.70 1.75
C ASN A 55 9.32 17.14 0.80
N ASN A 56 9.56 18.25 0.08
CA ASN A 56 8.57 18.88 -0.79
C ASN A 56 7.30 19.39 -0.06
N GLU A 57 7.28 19.44 1.28
CA GLU A 57 6.17 19.97 2.07
C GLU A 57 6.50 21.36 2.63
N LEU A 58 5.73 22.36 2.22
CA LEU A 58 5.80 23.72 2.75
C LEU A 58 4.62 23.93 3.71
N THR A 59 4.87 23.83 5.02
CA THR A 59 3.84 24.04 6.06
C THR A 59 3.70 25.51 6.41
N GLN A 60 2.50 25.90 6.86
CA GLN A 60 2.28 27.27 7.34
C GLN A 60 3.18 27.61 8.54
N GLN A 61 3.42 26.67 9.46
CA GLN A 61 4.28 26.88 10.63
C GLN A 61 5.73 27.17 10.21
N LEU A 62 6.26 26.43 9.24
CA LEU A 62 7.62 26.64 8.76
C LEU A 62 7.84 28.05 8.20
N LEU A 63 6.85 28.61 7.50
CA LEU A 63 6.92 29.98 6.98
C LEU A 63 6.72 31.02 8.09
N LEU A 64 5.87 30.74 9.09
CA LEU A 64 5.72 31.60 10.26
C LEU A 64 7.03 31.69 11.06
N ASP A 65 7.75 30.59 11.22
CA ASP A 65 9.05 30.55 11.91
C ASP A 65 10.12 31.36 11.18
N GLN A 66 10.01 31.46 9.85
CA GLN A 66 10.84 32.35 9.02
C GLN A 66 10.39 33.83 9.06
N GLY A 67 9.40 34.17 9.89
CA GLY A 67 8.89 35.52 10.07
C GLY A 67 7.90 36.00 9.01
N TRP A 68 7.28 35.10 8.24
CA TRP A 68 6.34 35.47 7.19
C TRP A 68 4.95 35.77 7.78
N SER A 69 4.28 36.80 7.28
CA SER A 69 2.90 37.07 7.67
C SER A 69 1.93 36.04 7.07
N ARG A 70 0.79 35.79 7.73
CA ARG A 70 -0.22 34.84 7.25
C ARG A 70 -0.75 35.20 5.88
N GLU A 71 -0.90 36.49 5.59
CA GLU A 71 -1.36 37.01 4.29
C GLU A 71 -0.34 36.69 3.20
N LYS A 72 0.95 36.86 3.50
CA LYS A 72 2.03 36.55 2.56
C LYS A 72 2.08 35.04 2.27
N ILE A 73 1.89 34.19 3.27
CA ILE A 73 1.85 32.73 3.12
C ILE A 73 0.72 32.30 2.19
N VAL A 74 -0.50 32.79 2.43
CA VAL A 74 -1.67 32.48 1.58
C VAL A 74 -1.43 32.93 0.14
N ALA A 75 -0.87 34.12 -0.05
CA ALA A 75 -0.57 34.65 -1.36
C ALA A 75 0.47 33.77 -2.10
N VAL A 76 1.53 33.30 -1.41
CA VAL A 76 2.50 32.36 -1.98
C VAL A 76 1.85 31.04 -2.38
N PHE A 77 1.03 30.46 -1.51
CA PHE A 77 0.37 29.17 -1.78
C PHE A 77 -0.53 29.25 -3.01
N ASN A 78 -1.33 30.32 -3.11
CA ASN A 78 -2.17 30.56 -4.28
C ASN A 78 -1.32 30.70 -5.55
N ARG A 79 -0.21 31.46 -5.47
CA ARG A 79 0.66 31.67 -6.62
C ARG A 79 1.37 30.41 -7.09
N LEU A 80 1.84 29.57 -6.17
CA LEU A 80 2.43 28.27 -6.49
C LEU A 80 1.40 27.32 -7.12
N ASN A 81 0.16 27.34 -6.63
CA ASN A 81 -0.93 26.54 -7.17
C ASN A 81 -1.34 26.99 -8.58
N GLU A 82 -1.45 28.31 -8.82
CA GLU A 82 -1.68 28.90 -10.14
C GLU A 82 -0.58 28.54 -11.14
N ALA A 83 0.68 28.61 -10.70
CA ALA A 83 1.84 28.26 -11.53
C ALA A 83 1.97 26.75 -11.81
N ARG A 84 1.08 25.92 -11.25
CA ARG A 84 1.15 24.45 -11.23
C ARG A 84 2.44 23.91 -10.60
N ALA A 85 3.11 24.73 -9.78
CA ALA A 85 4.36 24.44 -9.10
C ALA A 85 4.15 23.79 -7.72
N GLY A 86 2.93 23.81 -7.19
CA GLY A 86 2.57 23.09 -5.98
C GLY A 86 1.07 22.82 -5.91
N ILE A 87 0.67 21.99 -4.94
CA ILE A 87 -0.73 21.69 -4.63
C ILE A 87 -0.99 21.96 -3.15
N ILE A 88 -2.14 22.56 -2.86
CA ILE A 88 -2.53 22.87 -1.48
C ILE A 88 -3.24 21.65 -0.89
N ARG A 89 -2.80 21.19 0.28
CA ARG A 89 -3.42 20.11 1.06
C ARG A 89 -3.74 20.57 2.48
N LYS A 90 -4.77 19.98 3.06
CA LYS A 90 -5.11 20.16 4.47
C LYS A 90 -4.55 18.98 5.26
N LYS A 91 -3.72 19.25 6.27
CA LYS A 91 -3.11 18.26 7.18
C LYS A 91 -3.60 18.56 8.59
N GLY A 92 -4.68 17.88 8.99
CA GLY A 92 -5.37 18.17 10.26
C GLY A 92 -5.95 19.58 10.26
N ASP A 93 -5.55 20.40 11.24
CA ASP A 93 -6.02 21.78 11.38
C ASP A 93 -5.15 22.81 10.59
N SER A 94 -4.03 22.36 10.02
CA SER A 94 -3.11 23.22 9.27
C SER A 94 -3.18 22.98 7.76
N VAL A 95 -2.85 24.01 6.99
CA VAL A 95 -2.73 23.94 5.53
C VAL A 95 -1.25 23.83 5.15
N CYS A 96 -0.93 22.93 4.23
CA CYS A 96 0.40 22.82 3.64
C CYS A 96 0.32 22.92 2.12
N CYS A 97 1.39 23.43 1.51
CA CYS A 97 1.59 23.39 0.07
C CYS A 97 2.64 22.33 -0.24
N VAL A 98 2.27 21.30 -0.98
CA VAL A 98 3.21 20.31 -1.48
C VAL A 98 3.80 20.85 -2.77
N VAL A 99 5.08 21.16 -2.76
CA VAL A 99 5.84 21.70 -3.88
C VAL A 99 6.19 20.57 -4.85
N ARG A 100 6.09 20.84 -6.15
CA ARG A 100 6.44 19.87 -7.19
C ARG A 100 7.88 20.09 -7.65
N PRO A 101 8.62 19.02 -7.99
CA PRO A 101 9.98 19.17 -8.49
C PRO A 101 9.99 19.85 -9.87
N ALA A 102 11.10 20.52 -10.19
CA ALA A 102 11.19 21.38 -11.37
C ALA A 102 11.01 20.63 -12.70
N ASN A 103 11.29 19.32 -12.72
CA ASN A 103 11.16 18.45 -13.89
C ASN A 103 9.70 18.24 -14.32
N VAL A 104 8.74 18.19 -13.38
CA VAL A 104 7.33 17.93 -13.72
C VAL A 104 6.55 19.20 -14.08
N ILE A 105 7.00 20.37 -13.62
CA ILE A 105 6.28 21.65 -13.80
C ILE A 105 6.05 21.99 -15.29
N PRO A 106 7.05 21.90 -16.20
CA PRO A 106 6.85 22.21 -17.62
C PRO A 106 5.83 21.30 -18.28
N ALA A 107 5.91 19.99 -17.99
CA ALA A 107 4.93 19.02 -18.47
C ALA A 107 3.54 19.42 -17.98
N LEU A 108 3.38 19.63 -16.67
CA LEU A 108 2.12 20.04 -16.04
C LEU A 108 1.55 21.34 -16.60
N LYS A 109 2.37 22.29 -17.03
CA LYS A 109 1.89 23.55 -17.66
C LYS A 109 1.25 23.33 -19.03
N GLN A 110 1.67 22.30 -19.76
CA GLN A 110 1.15 22.00 -21.10
C GLN A 110 -0.14 21.16 -21.06
N LEU A 111 -0.52 20.61 -19.91
CA LEU A 111 -1.76 19.83 -19.79
C LEU A 111 -3.01 20.70 -19.92
N ASP A 112 -4.05 20.10 -20.48
CA ASP A 112 -5.40 20.64 -20.41
C ASP A 112 -5.89 20.78 -18.96
N ALA A 113 -6.81 21.73 -18.73
CA ALA A 113 -7.37 21.98 -17.40
C ALA A 113 -8.07 20.75 -16.80
N LEU A 114 -8.65 19.88 -17.64
CA LEU A 114 -9.32 18.66 -17.22
C LEU A 114 -8.31 17.58 -16.81
N ASP A 115 -7.30 17.33 -17.65
CA ASP A 115 -6.22 16.38 -17.38
C ASP A 115 -5.42 16.79 -16.14
N TYR A 116 -5.19 18.09 -15.96
CA TYR A 116 -4.54 18.64 -14.77
C TYR A 116 -5.34 18.35 -13.49
N LYS A 117 -6.68 18.45 -13.52
CA LYS A 117 -7.52 18.07 -12.37
C LYS A 117 -7.42 16.58 -12.05
N VAL A 118 -7.38 15.72 -13.07
CA VAL A 118 -7.18 14.28 -12.88
C VAL A 118 -5.82 14.01 -12.23
N TYR A 119 -4.75 14.66 -12.72
CA TYR A 119 -3.42 14.55 -12.10
C TYR A 119 -3.42 15.00 -10.64
N CYS A 120 -4.03 16.13 -10.31
CA CYS A 120 -4.13 16.62 -8.93
C CYS A 120 -4.84 15.62 -8.02
N ALA A 121 -5.91 14.96 -8.50
CA ALA A 121 -6.61 13.95 -7.71
C ALA A 121 -5.72 12.73 -7.39
N VAL A 122 -4.90 12.29 -8.35
CA VAL A 122 -3.92 11.21 -8.14
C VAL A 122 -2.83 11.64 -7.19
N GLU A 123 -2.31 12.85 -7.35
CA GLU A 123 -1.27 13.40 -6.48
C GLU A 123 -1.76 13.49 -5.02
N LEU A 124 -2.99 13.99 -4.79
CA LEU A 124 -3.61 14.08 -3.47
C LEU A 124 -3.72 12.73 -2.76
N ALA A 125 -3.98 11.65 -3.51
CA ALA A 125 -4.06 10.29 -2.96
C ALA A 125 -2.68 9.73 -2.55
N GLY A 126 -1.59 10.24 -3.14
CA GLY A 126 -0.23 9.84 -2.76
C GLY A 126 0.01 8.34 -2.90
N ASN A 127 0.49 7.72 -1.83
CA ASN A 127 0.92 6.32 -1.75
C ASN A 127 -0.20 5.30 -1.61
N THR A 128 -1.43 5.69 -1.26
CA THR A 128 -2.59 4.76 -1.28
C THR A 128 -3.11 4.50 -2.69
N GLY A 129 -2.79 5.39 -3.63
CA GLY A 129 -3.32 5.36 -4.99
C GLY A 129 -4.81 5.74 -5.05
N VAL A 130 -5.31 5.97 -6.27
CA VAL A 130 -6.72 6.30 -6.53
C VAL A 130 -7.23 5.60 -7.78
N TRP A 131 -8.47 5.14 -7.75
CA TRP A 131 -9.16 4.52 -8.88
C TRP A 131 -10.16 5.47 -9.53
N THR A 132 -10.58 5.16 -10.76
CA THR A 132 -11.41 6.05 -11.60
C THR A 132 -12.73 6.49 -10.95
N ALA A 133 -13.33 5.67 -10.09
CA ALA A 133 -14.56 6.01 -9.40
C ALA A 133 -14.36 7.12 -8.35
N ASP A 134 -13.25 7.11 -7.63
CA ASP A 134 -12.96 8.15 -6.64
C ASP A 134 -12.42 9.43 -7.31
N ILE A 135 -11.70 9.31 -8.42
CA ILE A 135 -11.38 10.48 -9.27
C ILE A 135 -12.66 11.16 -9.74
N ARG A 136 -13.69 10.40 -10.13
CA ARG A 136 -14.99 10.96 -10.51
C ARG A 136 -15.65 11.70 -9.35
N LYS A 137 -15.66 11.10 -8.16
CA LYS A 137 -16.24 11.74 -6.97
C LYS A 137 -15.50 13.02 -6.57
N SER A 138 -14.17 13.03 -6.67
CA SER A 138 -13.35 14.18 -6.28
C SER A 138 -13.37 15.31 -7.31
N THR A 139 -13.39 14.98 -8.61
CA THR A 139 -13.30 15.99 -9.69
C THR A 139 -14.65 16.38 -10.29
N GLY A 140 -15.69 15.57 -10.11
CA GLY A 140 -17.00 15.74 -10.74
C GLY A 140 -17.01 15.51 -12.26
N LEU A 141 -15.92 14.99 -12.84
CA LEU A 141 -15.77 14.81 -14.28
C LEU A 141 -16.49 13.55 -14.78
N GLN A 142 -16.87 13.53 -16.06
CA GLN A 142 -17.44 12.35 -16.69
C GLN A 142 -16.40 11.24 -16.91
N THR A 143 -16.85 9.97 -16.90
CA THR A 143 -16.00 8.78 -17.03
C THR A 143 -15.03 8.84 -18.20
N HIS A 144 -15.54 9.23 -19.37
CA HIS A 144 -14.79 9.16 -20.62
C HIS A 144 -13.65 10.19 -20.64
N ILE A 145 -13.86 11.36 -20.02
CA ILE A 145 -12.84 12.40 -19.85
C ILE A 145 -11.74 11.88 -18.93
N ILE A 146 -12.12 11.26 -17.80
CA ILE A 146 -11.15 10.69 -16.85
C ILE A 146 -10.33 9.58 -17.53
N GLN A 147 -10.97 8.67 -18.26
CA GLN A 147 -10.27 7.59 -18.96
C GLN A 147 -9.30 8.11 -20.02
N ARG A 148 -9.69 9.14 -20.78
CA ARG A 148 -8.80 9.80 -21.75
C ARG A 148 -7.62 10.48 -21.06
N GLY A 149 -7.89 11.25 -20.00
CA GLY A 149 -6.84 11.97 -19.26
C GLY A 149 -5.86 11.02 -18.60
N VAL A 150 -6.35 9.96 -17.95
CA VAL A 150 -5.51 8.91 -17.37
C VAL A 150 -4.63 8.24 -18.42
N ARG A 151 -5.17 7.96 -19.62
CA ARG A 151 -4.37 7.39 -20.71
C ARG A 151 -3.26 8.33 -21.14
N ASN A 152 -3.58 9.61 -21.36
CA ASN A 152 -2.61 10.64 -21.74
C ASN A 152 -1.50 10.80 -20.68
N LEU A 153 -1.88 10.84 -19.40
CA LEU A 153 -0.97 10.97 -18.26
C LEU A 153 -0.05 9.73 -18.08
N CYS A 154 -0.55 8.54 -18.43
CA CYS A 154 0.18 7.28 -18.27
C CYS A 154 1.07 6.95 -19.48
N GLU A 155 0.56 7.11 -20.70
CA GLU A 155 1.22 6.66 -21.93
C GLU A 155 2.11 7.75 -22.54
N ASN A 156 1.64 8.99 -22.62
CA ASN A 156 2.38 10.06 -23.29
C ASN A 156 3.34 10.77 -22.33
N LEU A 157 2.86 11.12 -21.13
CA LEU A 157 3.62 11.93 -20.18
C LEU A 157 4.32 11.10 -19.09
N GLN A 158 3.91 9.84 -18.92
CA GLN A 158 4.43 8.91 -17.91
C GLN A 158 4.52 9.51 -16.49
N LEU A 159 3.58 10.41 -16.14
CA LEU A 159 3.54 11.05 -14.83
C LEU A 159 2.83 10.18 -13.79
N ILE A 160 1.96 9.28 -14.23
CA ILE A 160 1.23 8.32 -13.40
C ILE A 160 1.48 6.90 -13.90
N LYS A 161 1.38 5.91 -13.01
CA LYS A 161 1.45 4.49 -13.34
C LYS A 161 0.26 3.73 -12.76
N PRO A 162 -0.24 2.69 -13.46
CA PRO A 162 -1.28 1.82 -12.93
C PRO A 162 -0.70 0.81 -11.94
N VAL A 163 -1.40 0.57 -10.84
CA VAL A 163 -1.07 -0.44 -9.81
C VAL A 163 -2.30 -1.30 -9.56
N LYS A 164 -2.10 -2.62 -9.43
CA LYS A 164 -3.17 -3.54 -9.02
C LYS A 164 -3.29 -3.51 -7.50
N SER A 165 -4.53 -3.48 -6.99
CA SER A 165 -4.79 -3.58 -5.55
C SER A 165 -4.93 -5.03 -5.12
N ILE A 166 -4.36 -5.39 -3.98
CA ILE A 166 -4.56 -6.70 -3.34
C ILE A 166 -5.84 -6.75 -2.53
N HIS A 167 -6.11 -5.68 -1.77
CA HIS A 167 -7.31 -5.57 -0.93
C HIS A 167 -8.61 -5.66 -1.74
N VAL A 168 -8.60 -5.12 -2.97
CA VAL A 168 -9.77 -5.16 -3.84
C VAL A 168 -9.40 -5.73 -5.21
N LYS A 169 -9.63 -7.04 -5.34
CA LYS A 169 -9.37 -7.83 -6.56
C LYS A 169 -9.90 -7.11 -7.82
N ASN A 170 -9.08 -7.10 -8.86
CA ASN A 170 -9.36 -6.56 -10.20
C ASN A 170 -9.61 -5.04 -10.31
N ARG A 171 -9.28 -4.23 -9.31
CA ARG A 171 -9.35 -2.77 -9.44
C ARG A 171 -7.99 -2.18 -9.82
N LYS A 172 -7.97 -1.45 -10.94
CA LYS A 172 -6.82 -0.64 -11.38
C LYS A 172 -6.80 0.66 -10.58
N MET A 173 -5.77 0.82 -9.76
CA MET A 173 -5.46 2.08 -9.09
C MET A 173 -4.38 2.82 -9.87
N TYR A 174 -4.30 4.12 -9.68
CA TYR A 174 -3.30 4.98 -10.29
C TYR A 174 -2.52 5.70 -9.18
N ILE A 175 -1.21 5.73 -9.33
CA ILE A 175 -0.27 6.40 -8.43
C ILE A 175 0.71 7.25 -9.26
N LEU A 176 1.38 8.22 -8.64
CA LEU A 176 2.46 8.95 -9.30
C LEU A 176 3.61 8.00 -9.68
N ALA A 177 4.22 8.21 -10.84
CA ALA A 177 5.24 7.30 -11.37
C ALA A 177 6.44 7.13 -10.42
N HIS A 178 6.86 8.22 -9.78
CA HIS A 178 8.00 8.27 -8.85
C HIS A 178 7.68 7.82 -7.43
N ILE A 179 6.41 7.50 -7.11
CA ILE A 179 6.01 7.07 -5.77
C ILE A 179 5.80 5.56 -5.76
N GLU A 180 6.23 4.92 -4.68
CA GLU A 180 5.97 3.51 -4.43
C GLU A 180 4.62 3.32 -3.72
N PRO A 181 3.81 2.33 -4.13
CA PRO A 181 2.55 2.04 -3.48
C PRO A 181 2.79 1.61 -2.02
N ALA A 182 1.87 2.00 -1.13
CA ALA A 182 1.92 1.57 0.26
C ALA A 182 1.90 0.03 0.37
N LYS A 183 2.63 -0.53 1.32
CA LYS A 183 2.72 -1.99 1.56
C LYS A 183 1.35 -2.65 1.71
N GLU A 184 0.38 -1.95 2.31
CA GLU A 184 -0.99 -2.44 2.40
C GLU A 184 -1.62 -2.66 1.02
N ILE A 185 -1.39 -1.75 0.07
CA ILE A 185 -1.97 -1.86 -1.29
C ILE A 185 -1.17 -2.84 -2.15
N ALA A 186 0.15 -2.86 -1.97
CA ALA A 186 1.12 -3.62 -2.78
C ALA A 186 1.43 -5.03 -2.26
N GLY A 187 1.08 -5.34 -1.01
CA GLY A 187 1.09 -6.69 -0.43
C GLY A 187 2.29 -7.03 0.45
N GLY A 188 3.23 -6.10 0.60
CA GLY A 188 4.51 -6.44 1.20
C GLY A 188 5.39 -7.27 0.26
N SER A 189 6.46 -7.83 0.80
CA SER A 189 7.60 -8.36 0.04
C SER A 189 7.30 -9.65 -0.73
N PHE A 190 6.19 -10.33 -0.39
CA PHE A 190 5.75 -11.58 -1.03
C PHE A 190 4.81 -11.38 -2.23
N TYR A 191 4.48 -10.13 -2.57
CA TYR A 191 3.56 -9.81 -3.65
C TYR A 191 4.29 -9.09 -4.78
N THR A 192 4.16 -9.60 -6.01
CA THR A 192 4.65 -8.93 -7.21
C THR A 192 3.44 -8.40 -7.98
N ASN A 193 3.38 -7.09 -8.21
CA ASN A 193 2.27 -6.46 -8.93
C ASN A 193 0.87 -6.79 -8.37
N GLY A 194 0.74 -6.93 -7.04
CA GLY A 194 -0.53 -7.20 -6.41
C GLY A 194 -1.03 -8.65 -6.50
N GLU A 195 -0.17 -9.57 -6.91
CA GLU A 195 -0.41 -11.02 -6.90
C GLU A 195 0.62 -11.67 -5.96
N PHE A 196 0.16 -12.63 -5.15
CA PHE A 196 1.04 -13.39 -4.26
C PHE A 196 1.96 -14.25 -5.12
N ASN A 197 3.27 -14.09 -4.94
CA ASN A 197 4.26 -14.80 -5.73
C ASN A 197 4.70 -16.06 -4.97
N GLU A 198 3.92 -17.12 -5.15
CA GLU A 198 4.20 -18.43 -4.54
C GLU A 198 5.57 -18.97 -4.96
N GLN A 199 5.99 -18.73 -6.21
CA GLN A 199 7.30 -19.15 -6.71
C GLN A 199 8.46 -18.38 -6.06
N LEU A 200 8.26 -17.11 -5.71
CA LEU A 200 9.24 -16.32 -4.97
C LEU A 200 9.38 -16.81 -3.53
N VAL A 201 8.27 -17.18 -2.91
CA VAL A 201 8.26 -17.78 -1.56
C VAL A 201 8.93 -19.14 -1.57
N GLU A 202 8.61 -19.98 -2.57
CA GLU A 202 9.20 -21.30 -2.74
C GLU A 202 10.70 -21.22 -3.05
N SER A 203 11.12 -20.34 -3.96
CA SER A 203 12.55 -20.12 -4.24
C SER A 203 13.31 -19.51 -3.07
N ALA A 204 12.70 -18.61 -2.28
CA ALA A 204 13.31 -18.12 -1.05
C ALA A 204 13.49 -19.24 -0.01
N ALA A 205 12.55 -20.17 0.07
CA ALA A 205 12.68 -21.36 0.92
C ALA A 205 13.79 -22.31 0.41
N ILE A 206 13.90 -22.51 -0.92
CA ILE A 206 14.94 -23.35 -1.54
C ILE A 206 16.34 -22.73 -1.40
N VAL A 207 16.50 -21.42 -1.55
CA VAL A 207 17.82 -20.78 -1.38
C VAL A 207 18.33 -20.96 0.07
N GLN A 208 17.41 -20.98 1.04
CA GLN A 208 17.76 -21.30 2.41
C GLN A 208 18.23 -22.77 2.55
N GLU A 209 17.58 -23.70 1.85
CA GLU A 209 17.97 -25.12 1.74
C GLU A 209 19.42 -25.31 1.22
N GLU A 210 19.82 -24.59 0.17
CA GLU A 210 21.17 -24.68 -0.40
C GLU A 210 22.24 -24.02 0.48
N SER A 211 21.93 -22.88 1.11
CA SER A 211 22.89 -22.16 1.97
C SER A 211 23.24 -22.92 3.25
N GLU A 212 22.32 -23.75 3.77
CA GLU A 212 22.53 -24.54 4.98
C GLU A 212 23.34 -25.83 4.72
N GLN A 213 23.42 -26.31 3.47
CA GLN A 213 24.28 -27.44 3.12
C GLN A 213 25.77 -27.09 3.11
N GLU A 214 26.13 -25.81 2.91
CA GLU A 214 27.54 -25.45 2.75
C GLU A 214 28.28 -25.09 4.05
N GLN A 215 27.66 -24.53 5.11
CA GLN A 215 28.19 -24.51 6.49
C GLN A 215 27.13 -24.16 7.56
N PRO A 216 27.11 -24.84 8.73
CA PRO A 216 26.27 -24.44 9.86
C PRO A 216 26.97 -23.33 10.65
N GLY A 217 26.73 -22.05 10.31
CA GLY A 217 27.33 -20.98 11.13
C GLY A 217 27.35 -19.54 10.64
N SER A 218 26.70 -19.16 9.53
CA SER A 218 26.56 -17.73 9.23
C SER A 218 25.16 -17.39 8.76
N SER A 219 24.35 -16.87 9.69
CA SER A 219 23.17 -16.07 9.39
C SER A 219 23.61 -14.82 8.62
N SER A 220 23.58 -14.91 7.30
CA SER A 220 23.72 -13.79 6.41
C SER A 220 22.82 -14.06 5.23
N LEU A 221 21.55 -13.66 5.38
CA LEU A 221 20.64 -13.44 4.26
C LEU A 221 21.12 -12.21 3.47
N ALA A 222 22.36 -12.24 2.98
CA ALA A 222 22.92 -11.24 2.13
C ALA A 222 22.89 -11.78 0.70
N ALA A 223 21.76 -11.50 0.05
CA ALA A 223 21.67 -11.19 -1.36
C ALA A 223 22.36 -12.17 -2.34
N THR A 224 21.62 -13.20 -2.73
CA THR A 224 21.45 -13.48 -4.17
C THR A 224 20.12 -12.85 -4.64
N ALA A 225 19.93 -11.57 -4.31
CA ALA A 225 19.01 -10.68 -5.02
C ALA A 225 19.65 -10.28 -6.37
N GLY A 226 19.99 -11.30 -7.15
CA GLY A 226 20.39 -11.19 -8.54
C GLY A 226 19.23 -11.70 -9.39
N ASP A 227 18.35 -10.79 -9.80
CA ASP A 227 17.47 -10.94 -10.97
C ASP A 227 16.04 -11.47 -10.82
N ALA A 228 15.45 -11.45 -9.61
CA ALA A 228 14.00 -11.60 -9.45
C ALA A 228 13.35 -10.39 -8.74
N GLY A 229 13.06 -9.33 -9.50
CA GLY A 229 11.91 -8.47 -9.22
C GLY A 229 11.94 -7.54 -7.99
N GLY A 230 13.10 -7.15 -7.46
CA GLY A 230 13.21 -5.99 -6.55
C GLY A 230 12.50 -6.13 -5.19
N ALA A 231 12.18 -7.35 -4.75
CA ALA A 231 11.64 -7.58 -3.41
C ALA A 231 12.76 -7.45 -2.36
N CYS A 232 12.67 -6.44 -1.50
CA CYS A 232 13.53 -6.32 -0.32
C CYS A 232 12.80 -6.99 0.85
N PHE A 233 13.19 -8.22 1.16
CA PHE A 233 12.66 -8.93 2.33
C PHE A 233 13.17 -8.28 3.61
N THR A 234 12.26 -8.04 4.54
CA THR A 234 12.60 -7.59 5.90
C THR A 234 12.64 -8.78 6.85
N ASP A 235 13.34 -8.64 7.99
CA ASP A 235 13.41 -9.69 9.02
C ASP A 235 12.02 -10.12 9.52
N GLU A 236 11.04 -9.21 9.50
CA GLU A 236 9.64 -9.51 9.83
C GLU A 236 8.98 -10.39 8.76
N ASP A 237 9.23 -10.12 7.48
CA ASP A 237 8.72 -10.94 6.38
C ASP A 237 9.30 -12.36 6.47
N ILE A 238 10.61 -12.48 6.77
CA ILE A 238 11.29 -13.76 6.98
C ILE A 238 10.70 -14.49 8.19
N SER A 239 10.42 -13.79 9.29
CA SER A 239 9.80 -14.38 10.48
C SER A 239 8.41 -14.95 10.19
N GLN A 240 7.60 -14.24 9.39
CA GLN A 240 6.27 -14.72 8.97
C GLN A 240 6.35 -15.92 8.02
N LEU A 241 7.34 -15.94 7.13
CA LEU A 241 7.60 -17.09 6.27
C LEU A 241 7.99 -18.32 7.11
N VAL A 242 8.94 -18.17 8.04
CA VAL A 242 9.35 -19.25 8.95
C VAL A 242 8.17 -19.76 9.78
N ALA A 243 7.32 -18.86 10.31
CA ALA A 243 6.12 -19.26 11.04
C ALA A 243 5.12 -20.05 10.18
N THR A 244 5.00 -19.72 8.89
CA THR A 244 4.16 -20.47 7.94
C THR A 244 4.75 -21.85 7.67
N LEU A 245 6.07 -21.94 7.47
CA LEU A 245 6.78 -23.21 7.26
C LEU A 245 6.75 -24.11 8.50
N GLU A 246 6.78 -23.55 9.71
CA GLU A 246 6.51 -24.29 10.95
C GLU A 246 5.07 -24.85 10.98
N CYS A 247 4.07 -24.07 10.53
CA CYS A 247 2.68 -24.54 10.46
C CYS A 247 2.47 -25.65 9.42
N GLU A 248 3.32 -25.71 8.39
CA GLU A 248 3.32 -26.76 7.36
C GLU A 248 4.19 -27.97 7.75
N ASP A 249 4.76 -28.00 8.97
CA ASP A 249 5.71 -29.01 9.46
C ASP A 249 6.97 -29.19 8.58
N LYS A 250 7.27 -28.21 7.73
CA LYS A 250 8.46 -28.21 6.85
C LYS A 250 9.72 -27.73 7.58
N VAL A 251 9.57 -26.97 8.66
CA VAL A 251 10.68 -26.46 9.47
C VAL A 251 10.41 -26.74 10.94
N ALA A 252 11.40 -27.30 11.63
CA ALA A 252 11.35 -27.54 13.07
C ALA A 252 12.25 -26.55 13.81
N ARG A 253 11.71 -25.92 14.85
CA ARG A 253 12.48 -25.02 15.71
C ARG A 253 13.16 -25.79 16.83
N ILE A 254 14.48 -25.81 16.79
CA ILE A 254 15.33 -26.43 17.79
C ILE A 254 15.87 -25.34 18.72
N ARG A 255 15.66 -25.50 20.02
CA ARG A 255 16.26 -24.62 21.03
C ARG A 255 17.60 -25.21 21.45
N THR A 256 18.70 -24.57 21.05
CA THR A 256 20.04 -24.95 21.49
C THR A 256 20.55 -23.86 22.44
N GLY A 257 20.26 -23.99 23.74
CA GLY A 257 20.65 -22.98 24.73
C GLY A 257 19.87 -21.66 24.57
N THR A 258 20.58 -20.54 24.36
CA THR A 258 20.00 -19.20 24.18
C THR A 258 19.64 -18.86 22.73
N GLU A 259 20.08 -19.67 21.77
CA GLU A 259 19.83 -19.47 20.34
C GLU A 259 18.75 -20.44 19.86
N THR A 260 17.84 -19.90 19.04
CA THR A 260 16.85 -20.68 18.29
C THR A 260 17.38 -20.91 16.88
N THR A 261 17.67 -22.17 16.57
CA THR A 261 17.99 -22.62 15.22
C THR A 261 16.75 -23.27 14.61
N PHE A 262 16.53 -22.99 13.34
CA PHE A 262 15.47 -23.62 12.55
C PHE A 262 16.14 -24.68 11.68
N VAL A 263 15.55 -25.87 11.64
CA VAL A 263 16.07 -27.00 10.85
C VAL A 263 15.00 -27.42 9.87
N TRP A 264 15.37 -27.47 8.59
CA TRP A 264 14.48 -27.97 7.55
C TRP A 264 14.21 -29.47 7.73
N ASN A 265 12.93 -29.81 7.71
CA ASN A 265 12.46 -31.17 7.82
C ASN A 265 12.40 -31.80 6.43
N GLN A 266 13.51 -32.41 5.99
CA GLN A 266 13.65 -33.04 4.66
C GLN A 266 12.81 -34.32 4.47
N SER A 267 11.99 -34.71 5.46
CA SER A 267 11.24 -35.96 5.43
C SER A 267 9.74 -35.70 5.41
N GLU A 268 9.08 -35.99 4.28
CA GLU A 268 7.61 -36.17 4.21
C GLU A 268 7.10 -37.24 5.21
N ASN A 269 8.03 -37.99 5.79
CA ASN A 269 7.83 -39.11 6.68
C ASN A 269 7.73 -38.76 8.18
N LEU A 270 7.71 -37.48 8.61
CA LEU A 270 7.47 -37.21 10.05
C LEU A 270 6.10 -37.67 10.54
N ARG A 271 5.13 -37.88 9.64
CA ARG A 271 3.87 -38.58 9.97
C ARG A 271 4.08 -40.01 10.50
N LEU A 272 5.23 -40.63 10.22
CA LEU A 272 5.56 -41.93 10.78
C LEU A 272 5.95 -41.83 12.25
N LEU A 273 6.48 -40.69 12.74
CA LEU A 273 6.85 -40.56 14.16
C LEU A 273 5.63 -40.64 15.08
N ASP A 274 4.50 -40.07 14.67
CA ASP A 274 3.22 -40.19 15.42
C ASP A 274 2.70 -41.62 15.48
N SER A 275 3.13 -42.48 14.55
CA SER A 275 2.74 -43.90 14.51
C SER A 275 3.74 -44.81 15.24
N VAL A 276 4.95 -44.33 15.56
CA VAL A 276 5.98 -45.14 16.20
C VAL A 276 5.66 -45.28 17.70
N PRO A 277 5.44 -46.52 18.20
CA PRO A 277 4.96 -46.75 19.57
C PRO A 277 5.92 -46.26 20.65
N CYS A 278 7.21 -46.07 20.32
CA CYS A 278 8.23 -45.63 21.26
C CYS A 278 8.15 -44.14 21.61
N ILE A 279 7.61 -43.29 20.73
CA ILE A 279 7.70 -41.82 20.85
C ILE A 279 6.73 -41.26 21.90
N GLY A 280 5.67 -42.00 22.24
CA GLY A 280 4.77 -41.72 23.36
C GLY A 280 4.82 -42.76 24.48
N CYS A 281 5.82 -43.66 24.49
CA CYS A 281 5.84 -44.77 25.44
C CYS A 281 6.14 -44.28 26.86
N PRO A 282 5.25 -44.50 27.84
CA PRO A 282 5.47 -44.07 29.22
C PRO A 282 6.59 -44.84 29.93
N LEU A 283 7.07 -45.93 29.32
CA LEU A 283 8.10 -46.83 29.86
C LEU A 283 9.43 -46.72 29.09
N VAL A 284 9.60 -45.70 28.24
CA VAL A 284 10.80 -45.56 27.39
C VAL A 284 12.09 -45.45 28.20
N GLU A 285 12.05 -44.76 29.34
CA GLU A 285 13.20 -44.57 30.24
C GLU A 285 13.67 -45.89 30.90
N ASP A 286 12.74 -46.83 31.11
CA ASP A 286 13.04 -48.15 31.69
C ASP A 286 13.34 -49.22 30.63
N CYS A 287 13.19 -48.87 29.35
CA CYS A 287 13.37 -49.79 28.22
C CYS A 287 14.85 -49.89 27.82
N SER A 288 15.43 -51.09 27.92
CA SER A 288 16.82 -51.32 27.52
C SER A 288 17.00 -52.70 26.88
N ALA A 289 18.02 -52.88 26.05
CA ALA A 289 18.22 -54.11 25.26
C ALA A 289 18.29 -55.40 26.11
N ASN A 290 18.75 -55.30 27.36
CA ASN A 290 18.90 -56.41 28.30
C ASN A 290 18.04 -56.22 29.57
N GLY A 291 17.10 -55.27 29.56
CA GLY A 291 16.24 -54.96 30.69
C GLY A 291 15.00 -55.82 30.77
N LYS A 292 14.30 -55.74 31.91
CA LYS A 292 12.98 -56.39 32.08
C LYS A 292 11.95 -55.84 31.09
N ILE A 293 12.05 -54.54 30.77
CA ILE A 293 11.34 -53.91 29.66
C ILE A 293 12.38 -53.77 28.56
N ASN A 294 12.14 -54.40 27.42
CA ASN A 294 13.09 -54.41 26.32
C ASN A 294 12.36 -54.42 24.96
N PRO A 295 13.03 -53.99 23.88
CA PRO A 295 12.42 -53.94 22.56
C PRO A 295 12.12 -55.33 21.96
N ARG A 296 12.82 -56.39 22.39
CA ARG A 296 12.68 -57.73 21.81
C ARG A 296 11.36 -58.40 22.19
N GLU A 297 10.89 -58.13 23.40
CA GLU A 297 9.63 -58.68 23.94
C GLU A 297 8.50 -57.63 23.96
N CYS A 298 8.69 -56.47 23.31
CA CYS A 298 7.73 -55.39 23.32
C CYS A 298 6.54 -55.67 22.37
N THR A 299 5.37 -55.96 22.93
CA THR A 299 4.14 -56.24 22.17
C THR A 299 3.70 -55.06 21.29
N TYR A 300 3.86 -53.82 21.77
CA TYR A 300 3.54 -52.63 20.98
C TYR A 300 4.41 -52.51 19.73
N LEU A 301 5.69 -52.86 19.85
CA LEU A 301 6.62 -52.84 18.74
C LEU A 301 6.37 -54.02 17.79
N SER A 302 6.10 -55.22 18.31
CA SER A 302 5.77 -56.40 17.51
C SER A 302 4.49 -56.21 16.68
N HIS A 303 3.44 -55.68 17.30
CA HIS A 303 2.19 -55.36 16.60
C HIS A 303 2.40 -54.27 15.54
N TRP A 304 3.18 -53.23 15.84
CA TRP A 304 3.51 -52.18 14.88
C TRP A 304 4.34 -52.71 13.70
N LEU A 305 5.23 -53.68 13.94
CA LEU A 305 6.03 -54.36 12.90
C LEU A 305 5.26 -55.46 12.16
N GLY A 306 4.02 -55.77 12.55
CA GLY A 306 3.21 -56.84 11.96
C GLY A 306 3.79 -58.24 12.17
N LEU A 307 4.49 -58.47 13.29
CA LEU A 307 5.11 -59.75 13.63
C LEU A 307 4.17 -60.73 14.34
N ASP A 308 2.95 -60.31 14.62
CA ASP A 308 1.89 -61.15 15.19
C ASP A 308 1.32 -62.07 14.10
N VAL A 309 1.98 -63.22 13.87
CA VAL A 309 1.45 -64.28 13.01
C VAL A 309 0.62 -65.23 13.89
N ASP A 310 -0.69 -65.25 13.69
CA ASP A 310 -1.61 -66.13 14.39
C ASP A 310 -1.21 -67.60 14.23
N MET A 311 -0.82 -68.24 15.34
CA MET A 311 -0.77 -69.70 15.44
C MET A 311 -2.22 -70.21 15.53
N GLU A 312 -2.76 -70.76 14.43
CA GLU A 312 -3.96 -71.58 14.49
C GLU A 312 -3.72 -72.76 15.43
N VAL A 313 -4.36 -72.72 16.60
CA VAL A 313 -4.38 -73.81 17.57
C VAL A 313 -5.30 -74.91 17.06
N GLN A 314 -4.73 -76.05 16.70
CA GLN A 314 -5.47 -77.28 16.45
C GLN A 314 -5.99 -77.88 17.76
N GLY A 315 -7.31 -78.09 17.81
CA GLY A 315 -7.94 -79.30 18.34
C GLY A 315 -8.25 -79.36 19.83
N GLU A 316 -9.55 -79.35 20.15
CA GLU A 316 -10.13 -80.29 21.12
C GLU A 316 -11.46 -80.81 20.55
N GLU A 317 -11.50 -82.11 20.23
CA GLU A 317 -12.72 -82.91 20.18
C GLU A 317 -13.26 -83.06 21.60
N GLU A 318 -14.57 -82.93 21.82
CA GLU A 318 -15.31 -83.97 22.56
C GLU A 318 -16.82 -83.90 22.32
N ALA A 319 -17.38 -85.09 22.22
CA ALA A 319 -18.78 -85.42 21.98
C ALA A 319 -19.67 -85.12 23.19
N ASP A 320 -20.97 -84.94 22.95
CA ASP A 320 -21.95 -85.78 23.66
C ASP A 320 -23.36 -85.76 23.00
N ALA A 321 -23.87 -86.98 22.85
CA ALA A 321 -25.27 -87.45 22.73
C ALA A 321 -26.26 -86.83 21.73
#